data_AF-D6WA45-F1
#
_entry.id   AF-D6WA45-F1
#
_cell.length_a   1.000
_cell.length_b   1.000
_cell.length_c   1.000
_cell.angle_alpha   90.00
_cell.angle_beta   90.00
_cell.angle_gamma   90.00
#
_symmetry.space_group_name_H-M   'P 1'
#
loop_
_entity.id
_entity.type
_entity.pdbx_description
1 polymer ?
#
loop_
_entity_poly.entity_id
_entity_poly.type
_entity_poly.pdbx_seq_one_letter_code
_entity_poly.pdbx_strand_id
1 'polypeptide(L)'
;MSNPTFKPSEGKREEFRKYLEKNGVMDALTKVLVNLYEEPEKPEDALEYIRDRLAMQAGIETFAQMKTKIDEYQARVEALNQELEELRISMEPPAPADEEGAPLEEGFEPTGGDENPPEEAAAAAAPSEEAPAEQPPENADQ
;
A
#
# COMPACT_ATOMS: atom_id res chain seq x y z
N MET A 1 -11.20 27.18 6.49
CA MET A 1 -10.55 27.36 5.18
C MET A 1 -11.64 27.72 4.18
N SER A 2 -11.73 29.00 3.80
CA SER A 2 -12.75 29.48 2.86
C SER A 2 -12.34 29.07 1.45
N ASN A 3 -13.15 28.25 0.81
CA ASN A 3 -12.93 27.88 -0.58
C ASN A 3 -13.18 29.15 -1.44
N PRO A 4 -12.19 29.65 -2.20
CA PRO A 4 -12.40 30.80 -3.07
C PRO A 4 -13.50 30.42 -4.07
N THR A 5 -14.54 31.24 -4.16
CA THR A 5 -15.68 31.03 -5.07
C THR A 5 -15.18 31.08 -6.51
N PHE A 6 -14.74 29.95 -7.03
CA PHE A 6 -14.38 29.75 -8.42
C PHE A 6 -15.67 29.84 -9.24
N LYS A 7 -15.83 30.94 -9.99
CA LYS A 7 -16.90 31.11 -10.98
C LYS A 7 -16.30 30.84 -12.37
N PRO A 8 -16.34 29.59 -12.86
CA PRO A 8 -15.90 29.30 -14.22
C PRO A 8 -16.75 30.07 -15.23
N SER A 9 -16.12 30.51 -16.32
CA SER A 9 -16.82 31.10 -17.46
C SER A 9 -17.85 30.11 -18.01
N GLU A 10 -18.91 30.61 -18.64
CA GLU A 10 -19.97 29.77 -19.23
C GLU A 10 -19.40 28.73 -20.19
N GLY A 11 -18.39 29.08 -21.00
CA GLY A 11 -17.71 28.13 -21.89
C GLY A 11 -17.06 26.96 -21.15
N LYS A 12 -16.31 27.24 -20.08
CA LYS A 12 -15.68 26.18 -19.26
C LYS A 12 -16.71 25.29 -18.56
N ARG A 13 -17.85 25.87 -18.14
CA ARG A 13 -18.94 25.13 -17.50
C ARG A 13 -19.63 24.19 -18.48
N GLU A 14 -19.87 24.66 -19.70
CA GLU A 14 -20.47 23.87 -20.77
C GLU A 14 -19.57 22.72 -21.22
N GLU A 15 -18.27 22.98 -21.38
CA GLU A 15 -17.28 21.93 -21.68
C GLU A 15 -17.25 20.84 -20.60
N PHE A 16 -17.26 21.24 -19.33
CA PHE A 16 -17.29 20.28 -18.22
C PHE A 16 -18.58 19.47 -18.20
N ARG A 17 -19.74 20.10 -18.46
CA ARG A 17 -21.01 19.40 -18.57
C ARG A 17 -20.99 18.36 -19.69
N LYS A 18 -20.53 18.74 -20.88
CA LYS A 18 -20.38 17.81 -22.02
C LYS A 18 -19.44 16.66 -21.71
N TYR A 19 -18.36 16.92 -20.97
CA TYR A 19 -17.46 15.88 -20.50
C TYR A 19 -18.20 14.87 -19.60
N LEU A 20 -18.94 15.35 -18.60
CA LEU A 20 -19.70 14.45 -17.71
C LEU A 20 -20.77 13.64 -18.45
N GLU A 21 -21.46 14.26 -19.40
CA GLU A 21 -22.47 13.59 -20.23
C GLU A 21 -21.81 12.53 -21.15
N LYS A 22 -20.70 12.87 -21.83
CA LYS A 22 -19.97 11.95 -22.71
C LYS A 22 -19.42 10.73 -21.97
N ASN A 23 -18.97 10.90 -20.72
CA ASN A 23 -18.46 9.81 -19.90
C ASN A 23 -19.55 9.08 -19.09
N GLY A 24 -20.83 9.42 -19.29
CA GLY A 24 -21.95 8.76 -18.62
C GLY A 24 -22.08 9.07 -17.13
N VAL A 25 -21.32 10.02 -16.59
CA VAL A 25 -21.37 10.38 -15.15
C VAL A 25 -22.74 10.93 -14.78
N MET A 26 -23.35 11.73 -15.65
CA MET A 26 -24.68 12.29 -15.42
C MET A 26 -25.75 11.20 -15.34
N ASP A 27 -25.68 10.20 -16.22
CA ASP A 27 -26.62 9.07 -16.25
C ASP A 27 -26.43 8.16 -15.04
N ALA A 28 -25.18 7.85 -14.68
CA ALA A 28 -24.84 7.08 -13.49
C ALA A 28 -25.40 7.73 -12.22
N LEU A 29 -25.10 9.01 -12.00
CA LEU A 29 -25.61 9.78 -10.84
C LEU A 29 -27.14 9.82 -10.82
N THR A 30 -27.78 10.05 -11.97
CA THR A 30 -29.25 10.06 -12.07
C THR A 30 -29.83 8.71 -11.63
N LYS A 31 -29.29 7.61 -12.16
CA LYS A 31 -29.74 6.26 -11.79
C LYS A 31 -29.55 5.95 -10.31
N VAL A 32 -28.41 6.32 -9.72
CA VAL A 32 -28.18 6.10 -8.28
C VAL A 32 -29.17 6.88 -7.43
N LEU A 33 -29.44 8.14 -7.79
CA LEU A 33 -30.42 8.97 -7.07
C LEU A 33 -31.85 8.47 -7.23
N VAL A 34 -32.22 7.97 -8.41
CA VAL A 34 -33.52 7.32 -8.64
C VAL A 34 -33.63 6.06 -7.79
N ASN A 35 -32.63 5.19 -7.81
CA ASN A 35 -32.62 3.98 -6.98
C ASN A 35 -32.74 4.33 -5.49
N LEU A 36 -31.99 5.33 -5.03
CA LEU A 36 -32.07 5.80 -3.65
C LEU A 36 -33.45 6.38 -3.32
N TYR A 37 -34.11 7.03 -4.28
CA TYR A 37 -35.47 7.55 -4.11
C TYR A 37 -36.53 6.45 -4.06
N GLU A 38 -36.38 5.40 -4.87
CA GLU A 38 -37.29 4.25 -4.95
C GLU A 38 -37.10 3.23 -3.83
N GLU A 39 -35.94 3.23 -3.16
CA GLU A 39 -35.64 2.30 -2.07
C GLU A 39 -36.71 2.42 -0.94
N PRO A 40 -37.44 1.34 -0.62
CA PRO A 40 -38.54 1.37 0.34
C PRO A 40 -38.03 1.59 1.77
N GLU A 41 -36.86 1.03 2.09
CA GLU A 41 -36.15 1.26 3.35
C GLU A 41 -34.93 2.12 3.06
N LYS A 42 -34.97 3.39 3.48
CA LYS A 42 -33.83 4.28 3.26
C LYS A 42 -32.63 3.79 4.08
N PRO A 43 -31.44 3.68 3.47
CA PRO A 43 -30.24 3.32 4.21
C PRO A 43 -29.95 4.38 5.27
N GLU A 44 -29.42 3.95 6.43
CA GLU A 44 -29.01 4.88 7.49
C GLU A 44 -27.89 5.82 7.00
N ASP A 45 -26.96 5.30 6.19
CA ASP A 45 -25.94 6.07 5.50
C ASP A 45 -26.19 6.11 3.98
N ALA A 46 -26.79 7.22 3.54
CA ALA A 46 -27.05 7.47 2.12
C ALA A 46 -25.76 7.67 1.29
N LEU A 47 -24.67 8.17 1.90
CA LEU A 47 -23.41 8.39 1.18
C LEU A 47 -22.71 7.07 0.91
N GLU A 48 -22.72 6.16 1.87
CA GLU A 48 -22.24 4.79 1.69
C GLU A 48 -23.02 4.08 0.57
N TYR A 49 -24.35 4.17 0.58
CA TYR A 49 -25.19 3.63 -0.49
C TYR A 49 -24.81 4.18 -1.87
N ILE A 50 -24.63 5.50 -1.99
CA ILE A 50 -24.25 6.14 -3.25
C ILE A 50 -22.87 5.65 -3.72
N ARG A 51 -21.88 5.61 -2.81
CA ARG A 51 -20.52 5.11 -3.11
C ARG A 51 -20.58 3.69 -3.66
N ASP A 52 -21.31 2.80 -2.99
CA ASP A 52 -21.37 1.40 -3.36
C ASP A 52 -22.14 1.18 -4.66
N ARG A 53 -23.24 1.90 -4.88
CA ARG A 53 -23.97 1.85 -6.16
C ARG A 53 -23.14 2.39 -7.33
N LEU A 54 -22.37 3.45 -7.13
CA LEU A 54 -21.44 3.96 -8.14
C LEU A 54 -20.32 2.97 -8.44
N ALA A 55 -19.75 2.32 -7.42
CA ALA A 55 -18.76 1.26 -7.59
C ALA A 55 -19.32 0.11 -8.43
N MET A 56 -20.53 -0.34 -8.12
CA MET A 56 -21.23 -1.38 -8.88
C MET A 56 -21.49 -0.96 -10.34
N GLN A 57 -21.94 0.28 -10.57
CA GLN A 57 -22.15 0.80 -11.93
C GLN A 57 -20.85 0.92 -12.74
N ALA A 58 -19.75 1.25 -12.08
CA ALA A 58 -18.42 1.29 -12.69
C ALA A 58 -17.79 -0.10 -12.88
N GLY A 59 -18.44 -1.17 -12.38
CA GLY A 59 -17.92 -2.54 -12.46
C GLY A 59 -16.68 -2.77 -11.59
N ILE A 60 -16.49 -1.96 -10.56
CA ILE A 60 -15.40 -2.11 -9.58
C ILE A 60 -15.93 -2.67 -8.27
N GLU A 61 -15.03 -3.23 -7.47
CA GLU A 61 -15.38 -3.75 -6.16
C GLU A 61 -15.84 -2.63 -5.23
N THR A 62 -16.83 -2.93 -4.39
CA THR A 62 -17.27 -2.02 -3.33
C THR A 62 -16.22 -1.98 -2.21
N PHE A 63 -16.25 -0.91 -1.41
CA PHE A 63 -15.36 -0.80 -0.25
C PHE A 63 -15.55 -1.97 0.73
N ALA A 64 -16.80 -2.40 0.95
CA ALA A 64 -17.11 -3.54 1.81
C ALA A 64 -16.49 -4.86 1.30
N GLN A 65 -16.53 -5.10 -0.01
CA GLN A 65 -15.90 -6.27 -0.63
C GLN A 65 -14.37 -6.23 -0.49
N MET A 66 -13.76 -5.07 -0.73
CA MET A 66 -12.31 -4.92 -0.56
C MET A 66 -11.90 -5.13 0.90
N LYS A 67 -12.64 -4.57 1.85
CA LYS A 67 -12.39 -4.75 3.29
C LYS A 67 -12.47 -6.22 3.68
N THR A 68 -13.50 -6.93 3.22
CA THR A 68 -13.66 -8.36 3.48
C THR A 68 -12.46 -9.16 2.98
N LYS A 69 -11.97 -8.89 1.76
CA LYS A 69 -10.78 -9.57 1.22
C LYS A 69 -9.51 -9.27 2.01
N ILE A 70 -9.34 -8.02 2.48
CA ILE A 70 -8.21 -7.66 3.33
C ILE A 70 -8.24 -8.48 4.62
N ASP A 71 -9.41 -8.55 5.27
CA ASP A 71 -9.58 -9.30 6.52
C ASP A 71 -9.31 -10.80 6.30
N GLU A 72 -9.81 -11.38 5.19
CA GLU A 72 -9.54 -12.77 4.81
C GLU A 72 -8.06 -13.06 4.55
N TYR A 73 -7.38 -12.17 3.81
CA TYR A 73 -5.96 -12.32 3.53
C TYR A 73 -5.11 -12.17 4.79
N GLN A 74 -5.45 -11.24 5.68
CA GLN A 74 -4.79 -11.09 6.97
C GLN A 74 -4.93 -12.36 7.82
N ALA A 75 -6.15 -12.88 7.95
CA ALA A 75 -6.40 -14.12 8.69
C ALA A 75 -5.62 -15.31 8.11
N ARG A 76 -5.52 -15.39 6.78
CA ARG A 76 -4.74 -16.45 6.12
C ARG A 76 -3.24 -16.30 6.36
N VAL A 77 -2.71 -15.07 6.33
CA VAL A 77 -1.30 -14.80 6.65
C VAL A 77 -1.00 -15.19 8.09
N GLU A 78 -1.87 -14.86 9.04
CA GLU A 78 -1.72 -15.26 10.44
C GLU A 78 -1.72 -16.79 10.60
N ALA A 79 -2.67 -17.48 9.99
CA ALA A 79 -2.75 -18.95 10.06
C ALA A 79 -1.50 -19.64 9.47
N LEU A 80 -1.02 -19.16 8.32
CA LEU A 80 0.20 -19.70 7.70
C LEU A 80 1.45 -19.41 8.53
N ASN A 81 1.53 -18.24 9.16
CA ASN A 81 2.65 -17.92 10.05
C ASN A 81 2.65 -18.82 11.30
N GLN A 82 1.49 -19.11 11.87
CA GLN A 82 1.35 -20.06 12.98
C GLN A 82 1.80 -21.47 12.56
N GLU A 83 1.34 -21.96 11.40
CA GLU A 83 1.77 -23.26 10.86
C GLU A 83 3.29 -23.30 10.64
N LEU A 84 3.88 -22.24 10.08
CA LEU A 84 5.33 -22.14 9.92
C LEU A 84 6.09 -22.16 11.24
N GLU A 85 5.56 -21.52 12.28
CA GLU A 85 6.16 -21.52 13.61
C GLU A 85 6.06 -22.90 14.28
N GLU A 86 4.90 -23.56 14.20
CA GLU A 86 4.71 -24.92 14.69
C GLU A 86 5.64 -25.92 13.99
N LEU A 87 5.76 -25.85 12.67
CA LEU A 87 6.68 -26.71 11.91
C LEU A 87 8.14 -26.42 12.27
N ARG A 88 8.52 -25.15 12.48
CA ARG A 88 9.87 -24.79 12.92
C ARG A 88 10.19 -25.41 14.28
N ILE A 89 9.28 -25.29 15.25
CA ILE A 89 9.42 -25.91 16.57
C ILE A 89 9.52 -27.44 16.44
N SER A 90 8.72 -28.05 15.55
CA SER A 90 8.75 -29.49 15.31
C SER A 90 10.02 -29.99 14.60
N MET A 91 10.70 -29.13 13.85
CA MET A 91 11.94 -29.47 13.12
C MET A 91 13.20 -29.13 13.91
N GLU A 92 13.10 -28.34 14.97
CA GLU A 92 14.22 -28.06 15.88
C GLU A 92 14.45 -29.28 16.78
N PRO A 93 15.62 -29.93 16.73
CA PRO A 93 15.91 -31.08 17.60
C PRO A 93 15.87 -30.63 19.06
N PRO A 94 15.43 -31.48 20.01
CA PRO A 94 15.46 -31.13 21.42
C PRO A 94 16.89 -30.77 21.80
N ALA A 95 17.08 -29.55 22.31
CA ALA A 95 18.34 -29.12 22.88
C ALA A 95 18.79 -30.16 23.92
N PRO A 96 20.06 -30.62 23.91
CA PRO A 96 20.52 -31.58 24.89
C PRO A 96 20.41 -30.93 26.28
N ALA A 97 19.50 -31.47 27.10
CA ALA A 97 19.37 -31.13 28.51
C ALA A 97 20.54 -31.73 29.28
N ASP A 98 21.32 -30.84 29.90
CA ASP A 98 22.03 -30.99 31.16
C ASP A 98 22.76 -32.33 31.44
N GLU A 99 24.08 -32.34 31.23
CA GLU A 99 25.00 -33.05 32.13
C GLU A 99 25.79 -32.01 32.94
N GLU A 100 25.40 -31.87 34.20
CA GLU A 100 26.08 -31.10 35.24
C GLU A 100 27.21 -31.97 35.84
N GLY A 101 28.48 -31.52 35.78
CA GLY A 101 29.62 -32.25 36.35
C GLY A 101 31.01 -31.62 36.10
N ALA A 102 31.31 -30.56 36.86
CA ALA A 102 32.56 -29.76 36.94
C ALA A 102 33.85 -30.54 37.37
N PRO A 103 35.07 -29.96 37.61
CA PRO A 103 35.78 -28.76 37.07
C PRO A 103 37.34 -28.94 36.85
N LEU A 104 38.00 -27.85 36.43
CA LEU A 104 39.37 -27.35 36.74
C LEU A 104 40.51 -27.37 35.68
N GLU A 105 41.14 -26.19 35.63
CA GLU A 105 42.30 -25.67 34.91
C GLU A 105 43.60 -26.50 35.02
N GLU A 106 44.47 -26.39 34.01
CA GLU A 106 45.74 -25.64 34.10
C GLU A 106 46.61 -25.88 32.85
N GLY A 107 47.26 -24.82 32.34
CA GLY A 107 48.59 -24.98 31.74
C GLY A 107 48.88 -24.32 30.38
N PHE A 108 49.24 -23.03 30.45
CA PHE A 108 50.42 -22.46 29.76
C PHE A 108 50.31 -22.01 28.28
N GLU A 109 50.18 -20.69 28.08
CA GLU A 109 50.69 -19.92 26.91
C GLU A 109 52.22 -19.69 27.05
N PRO A 110 52.99 -19.03 26.14
CA PRO A 110 52.69 -18.41 24.83
C PRO A 110 53.79 -18.65 23.76
N THR A 111 53.64 -18.04 22.56
CA THR A 111 54.66 -17.32 21.72
C THR A 111 54.17 -17.40 20.27
N GLY A 112 54.13 -16.35 19.44
CA GLY A 112 54.90 -15.13 19.39
C GLY A 112 55.25 -14.90 17.90
N GLY A 113 55.00 -13.69 17.38
CA GLY A 113 55.23 -13.29 15.99
C GLY A 113 54.03 -12.44 15.52
N ASP A 114 53.99 -11.13 15.79
CA ASP A 114 54.60 -10.06 14.95
C ASP A 114 53.94 -10.12 13.53
N GLU A 115 53.38 -9.08 12.90
CA GLU A 115 53.81 -7.68 12.79
C GLU A 115 52.61 -6.83 12.28
N ASN A 116 52.71 -5.50 12.44
CA ASN A 116 51.67 -4.44 12.38
C ASN A 116 50.80 -4.22 11.09
N PRO A 117 49.69 -3.43 11.21
CA PRO A 117 48.87 -2.83 10.12
C PRO A 117 49.51 -1.47 9.64
N PRO A 118 49.07 -0.72 8.58
CA PRO A 118 47.72 -0.13 8.43
C PRO A 118 47.27 0.23 6.96
N GLU A 119 46.18 1.00 6.86
CA GLU A 119 45.76 1.88 5.73
C GLU A 119 45.12 1.19 4.50
N GLU A 120 44.04 1.66 3.88
CA GLU A 120 43.47 3.01 3.76
C GLU A 120 42.05 2.94 3.14
N ALA A 121 41.28 4.00 3.37
CA ALA A 121 40.15 4.52 2.57
C ALA A 121 38.81 3.73 2.58
N ALA A 122 37.81 4.19 3.32
CA ALA A 122 36.94 5.35 3.04
C ALA A 122 35.94 5.07 1.91
N ALA A 123 34.66 4.92 2.27
CA ALA A 123 33.60 5.93 2.11
C ALA A 123 32.71 5.57 0.91
N ALA A 124 31.48 5.12 1.15
CA ALA A 124 30.31 5.99 1.30
C ALA A 124 30.11 6.91 0.11
N ALA A 125 29.12 6.60 -0.75
CA ALA A 125 28.08 7.53 -1.19
C ALA A 125 27.26 6.91 -2.33
N ALA A 126 25.94 6.96 -2.18
CA ALA A 126 24.97 6.89 -3.28
C ALA A 126 25.19 8.03 -4.30
N PRO A 127 24.67 7.90 -5.52
CA PRO A 127 23.56 8.77 -5.91
C PRO A 127 22.47 8.00 -6.68
N SER A 128 21.20 8.13 -6.30
CA SER A 128 20.25 9.16 -6.75
C SER A 128 19.65 8.86 -8.14
N GLU A 129 18.40 8.44 -8.04
CA GLU A 129 17.29 8.48 -8.99
C GLU A 129 17.20 9.82 -9.74
N GLU A 130 17.17 9.81 -11.08
CA GLU A 130 16.39 10.78 -11.88
C GLU A 130 16.28 10.34 -13.35
N ALA A 131 15.05 10.08 -13.80
CA ALA A 131 14.63 10.08 -15.20
C ALA A 131 13.12 10.39 -15.23
N PRO A 132 12.55 10.93 -16.32
CA PRO A 132 13.00 12.04 -17.16
C PRO A 132 11.99 13.20 -17.11
N ALA A 133 12.46 14.43 -17.32
CA ALA A 133 11.59 15.61 -17.45
C ALA A 133 11.06 15.74 -18.89
N GLU A 134 9.74 15.64 -19.06
CA GLU A 134 9.01 16.22 -20.20
C GLU A 134 8.84 17.73 -19.99
N GLN A 135 9.20 18.55 -20.99
CA GLN A 135 8.45 19.77 -21.36
C GLN A 135 8.61 20.07 -22.87
N PRO A 136 7.53 20.40 -23.61
CA PRO A 136 7.56 21.19 -24.85
C PRO A 136 7.44 22.71 -24.49
N PRO A 137 7.28 23.69 -25.41
CA PRO A 137 7.33 23.72 -26.89
C PRO A 137 8.30 24.81 -27.44
N GLU A 138 8.57 24.85 -28.75
CA GLU A 138 9.03 26.10 -29.39
C GLU A 138 8.45 26.26 -30.82
N ASN A 139 7.77 27.38 -31.02
CA ASN A 139 7.26 27.88 -32.30
C ASN A 139 8.39 28.20 -33.28
N ALA A 140 8.17 27.99 -34.58
CA ALA A 140 8.30 29.03 -35.60
C ALA A 140 7.89 28.49 -36.97
N ASP A 141 6.73 28.98 -37.42
CA ASP A 141 6.27 28.99 -38.80
C ASP A 141 7.25 29.84 -39.65
N GLN A 142 7.87 29.23 -40.66
CA GLN A 142 8.32 29.84 -41.93
C GLN A 142 8.24 28.80 -43.03
#